data_AF-M7RQS2-F1
#
_entry.id   AF-M7RQS2-F1
#
_cell.length_a   1.000
_cell.length_b   1.000
_cell.length_c   1.000
_cell.angle_alpha   90.00
_cell.angle_beta   90.00
_cell.angle_gamma   90.00
#
_symmetry.space_group_name_H-M   'P 1'
#
loop_
_entity.id
_entity.type
_entity.pdbx_description
1 polymer ?
#
loop_
_entity_poly.entity_id
_entity_poly.type
_entity_poly.pdbx_seq_one_letter_code
_entity_poly.pdbx_strand_id
1 'polypeptide(L)'
;MLLQTLEERLATLRQRCAPLAQHATLSARFDRHLFRTRSTLLQGYLEEADANLAALRQAVKHEQLPQVAWLAEHLASQLEAISRETAAWSLRQWDAAAPGLGRWQRRRIQHQEFERRLLAMTQERKIRLAQATGLVEQQTLQKEVEIYEGRLARCRHALEKIENVLARLTR
;
A
#
# COMPACT_ATOMS: atom_id res chain seq x y z
N MET A 1 -15.48 2.62 22.16
CA MET A 1 -16.00 1.66 21.16
C MET A 1 -15.79 2.16 19.73
N LEU A 2 -16.37 3.29 19.28
CA LEU A 2 -16.22 3.77 17.88
C LEU A 2 -14.77 4.10 17.45
N LEU A 3 -14.02 4.83 18.30
CA LEU A 3 -12.64 5.23 18.01
C LEU A 3 -11.73 4.00 17.79
N GLN A 4 -11.83 3.00 18.66
CA GLN A 4 -11.05 1.75 18.57
C GLN A 4 -11.35 1.00 17.26
N THR A 5 -12.62 0.92 16.84
CA THR A 5 -12.98 0.28 15.57
C THR A 5 -12.37 1.00 14.36
N LEU A 6 -12.31 2.33 14.37
CA LEU A 6 -11.68 3.10 13.29
C LEU A 6 -10.16 2.92 13.25
N GLU A 7 -9.53 2.85 14.42
CA GLU A 7 -8.09 2.56 14.56
C GLU A 7 -7.72 1.18 14.02
N GLU A 8 -8.48 0.15 14.42
CA GLU A 8 -8.26 -1.23 13.95
C GLU A 8 -8.49 -1.35 12.45
N ARG A 9 -9.52 -0.67 11.91
CA ARG A 9 -9.79 -0.64 10.47
C ARG A 9 -8.67 0.03 9.71
N LEU A 10 -8.16 1.18 10.18
CA LEU A 10 -7.04 1.88 9.55
C LEU A 10 -5.76 1.03 9.60
N ALA A 11 -5.45 0.42 10.74
CA ALA A 11 -4.31 -0.48 10.89
C ALA A 11 -4.38 -1.68 9.93
N THR A 12 -5.55 -2.31 9.84
CA THR A 12 -5.81 -3.42 8.91
C THR A 12 -5.66 -2.97 7.46
N LEU A 13 -6.24 -1.82 7.11
CA LEU A 13 -6.10 -1.22 5.78
C LEU A 13 -4.65 -0.94 5.46
N ARG A 14 -3.89 -0.37 6.39
CA ARG A 14 -2.46 -0.08 6.23
C ARG A 14 -1.65 -1.36 5.97
N GLN A 15 -1.91 -2.45 6.68
CA GLN A 15 -1.24 -3.73 6.41
C GLN A 15 -1.57 -4.29 5.01
N ARG A 16 -2.85 -4.21 4.60
CA ARG A 16 -3.28 -4.64 3.26
C ARG A 16 -2.73 -3.75 2.15
N CYS A 17 -2.59 -2.46 2.44
CA CYS A 17 -2.09 -1.45 1.51
C CYS A 17 -0.57 -1.31 1.55
N ALA A 18 0.13 -1.84 2.55
CA ALA A 18 1.59 -1.75 2.68
C ALA A 18 2.34 -2.16 1.39
N PRO A 19 1.99 -3.27 0.69
CA PRO A 19 2.63 -3.60 -0.59
C PRO A 19 2.21 -2.70 -1.76
N LEU A 20 1.12 -1.92 -1.63
CA LEU A 20 0.59 -1.02 -2.66
C LEU A 20 0.85 0.47 -2.33
N ALA A 21 1.37 0.78 -1.13
CA ALA A 21 1.46 2.14 -0.61
C ALA A 21 2.37 3.02 -1.47
N GLN A 22 3.41 2.42 -2.02
CA GLN A 22 4.38 3.04 -2.92
C GLN A 22 3.92 3.03 -4.39
N HIS A 23 2.79 2.41 -4.71
CA HIS A 23 2.30 2.37 -6.07
C HIS A 23 1.68 3.71 -6.46
N ALA A 24 2.44 4.50 -7.22
CA ALA A 24 1.93 5.69 -7.89
C ALA A 24 0.78 5.39 -8.87
N THR A 25 -0.32 6.11 -8.78
CA THR A 25 -1.36 6.22 -9.80
C THR A 25 -1.01 7.36 -10.77
N LEU A 26 -1.58 7.35 -11.97
CA LEU A 26 -1.32 8.40 -12.98
C LEU A 26 -1.93 9.76 -12.59
N SER A 27 -2.93 9.77 -11.72
CA SER A 27 -3.60 10.98 -11.22
C SER A 27 -4.09 10.76 -9.78
N ALA A 28 -4.42 11.85 -9.08
CA ALA A 28 -5.13 11.78 -7.81
C ALA A 28 -6.46 11.03 -8.01
N ARG A 29 -6.66 9.94 -7.26
CA ARG A 29 -7.76 8.99 -7.51
C ARG A 29 -8.97 9.17 -6.63
N PHE A 30 -8.80 9.84 -5.50
CA PHE A 30 -9.91 10.10 -4.61
C PHE A 30 -10.49 11.48 -4.83
N ASP A 31 -11.78 11.60 -4.58
CA ASP A 31 -12.50 12.86 -4.66
C ASP A 31 -11.91 13.87 -3.67
N ARG A 32 -11.89 15.14 -4.07
CA ARG A 32 -11.38 16.27 -3.28
C ARG A 32 -12.24 16.56 -2.05
N HIS A 33 -13.49 16.10 -2.07
CA HIS A 33 -14.38 16.15 -0.91
C HIS A 33 -14.00 15.14 0.17
N LEU A 34 -13.29 14.06 -0.19
CA LEU A 34 -12.86 13.01 0.72
C LEU A 34 -11.40 13.15 1.11
N PHE A 35 -10.53 13.59 0.20
CA PHE A 35 -9.11 13.78 0.49
C PHE A 35 -8.62 15.14 -0.03
N ARG A 36 -7.91 15.87 0.83
CA ARG A 36 -7.32 17.16 0.50
C ARG A 36 -6.02 16.99 -0.29
N THR A 37 -5.28 15.90 -0.02
CA THR A 37 -4.01 15.56 -0.63
C THR A 37 -4.20 15.19 -2.10
N ARG A 38 -3.33 15.72 -2.98
CA ARG A 38 -3.27 15.35 -4.41
C ARG A 38 -2.19 14.30 -4.70
N SER A 39 -1.86 13.50 -3.70
CA SER A 39 -0.81 12.50 -3.87
C SER A 39 -1.24 11.52 -4.95
N THR A 40 -0.30 11.20 -5.83
CA THR A 40 -0.44 10.07 -6.74
C THR A 40 -0.09 8.76 -6.02
N LEU A 41 0.41 8.80 -4.79
CA LEU A 41 0.72 7.63 -4.00
C LEU A 41 -0.43 7.31 -3.04
N LEU A 42 -0.76 6.03 -2.91
CA LEU A 42 -1.71 5.56 -1.89
C LEU A 42 -1.23 5.91 -0.48
N GLN A 43 0.09 5.95 -0.26
CA GLN A 43 0.70 6.39 0.99
C GLN A 43 0.24 7.79 1.43
N GLY A 44 0.13 8.75 0.51
CA GLY A 44 -0.27 10.12 0.89
C GLY A 44 -1.71 10.19 1.43
N TYR A 45 -2.60 9.31 0.95
CA TYR A 45 -3.96 9.21 1.47
C TYR A 45 -4.02 8.49 2.83
N LEU A 46 -3.13 7.51 3.06
CA LEU A 46 -2.99 6.86 4.36
C LEU A 46 -2.44 7.84 5.42
N GLU A 47 -1.45 8.66 5.06
CA GLU A 47 -0.90 9.70 5.94
C GLU A 47 -1.95 10.75 6.31
N GLU A 48 -2.81 11.15 5.37
CA GLU A 48 -3.93 12.05 5.66
C GLU A 48 -4.97 11.41 6.60
N ALA A 49 -5.28 10.12 6.41
CA ALA A 49 -6.17 9.39 7.31
C ALA A 49 -5.58 9.24 8.73
N ASP A 50 -4.27 9.00 8.85
CA ASP A 50 -3.53 8.97 10.12
C ASP A 50 -3.59 10.33 10.83
N ALA A 51 -3.42 11.43 10.09
CA ALA A 51 -3.56 12.78 10.64
C ALA A 51 -4.98 13.08 11.13
N ASN A 52 -6.00 12.66 10.38
CA ASN A 52 -7.40 12.81 10.78
C ASN A 52 -7.75 11.95 12.02
N LEU A 53 -7.16 10.76 12.15
CA LEU A 53 -7.32 9.92 13.33
C LEU A 53 -6.69 10.58 14.58
N ALA A 54 -5.51 11.17 14.43
CA ALA A 54 -4.86 11.91 15.50
C ALA A 54 -5.70 13.13 15.94
N ALA A 55 -6.29 13.86 14.99
CA ALA A 55 -7.20 14.96 15.27
C ALA A 55 -8.48 14.48 15.99
N LEU A 56 -9.05 13.34 15.58
CA LEU A 56 -10.21 12.73 16.24
C LEU A 56 -9.89 12.37 17.70
N ARG A 57 -8.72 11.77 17.95
CA ARG A 57 -8.25 11.46 19.32
C ARG A 57 -8.14 12.71 20.19
N GLN A 58 -7.67 13.83 19.64
CA GLN A 58 -7.61 15.10 20.36
C GLN A 58 -9.01 15.67 20.62
N ALA A 59 -9.90 15.68 19.62
CA ALA A 59 -11.27 16.17 19.76
C ALA A 59 -12.08 15.38 20.81
N VAL A 60 -11.85 14.06 20.91
CA VAL A 60 -12.45 13.22 21.97
C VAL A 60 -11.92 13.61 23.35
N LYS A 61 -10.61 13.87 23.48
CA LYS A 61 -10.01 14.32 24.76
C LYS A 61 -10.52 15.67 25.22
N HIS A 62 -10.87 16.55 24.28
CA HIS A 62 -11.41 17.89 24.56
C HIS A 62 -12.95 17.92 24.61
N GLU A 63 -13.63 16.76 24.55
CA GLU A 63 -15.09 16.63 24.60
C GLU A 63 -15.84 17.44 23.53
N GLN A 64 -15.22 17.67 22.38
CA GLN A 64 -15.80 18.44 21.27
C GLN A 64 -16.74 17.57 20.42
N LEU A 65 -17.90 17.21 20.98
CA LEU A 65 -18.86 16.26 20.38
C LEU A 65 -19.20 16.53 18.90
N PRO A 66 -19.46 17.78 18.45
CA PRO A 66 -19.76 18.04 17.04
C PRO A 66 -18.57 17.75 16.12
N GLN A 67 -17.36 18.06 16.59
CA GLN A 67 -16.12 17.83 15.83
C GLN A 67 -15.76 16.34 15.80
N VAL A 68 -16.03 15.61 16.88
CA VAL A 68 -15.85 14.16 16.97
C VAL A 68 -16.76 13.44 15.97
N ALA A 69 -18.05 13.80 15.93
CA ALA A 69 -19.01 13.20 15.00
C ALA A 69 -18.58 13.41 13.54
N TRP A 70 -18.26 14.66 13.17
CA TRP A 70 -17.83 14.99 11.81
C TRP A 70 -16.52 14.27 11.42
N LEU A 71 -15.51 14.28 12.29
CA LEU A 71 -14.23 13.61 12.01
C LEU A 71 -14.39 12.09 11.90
N ALA A 72 -15.26 11.48 12.72
CA ALA A 72 -15.50 10.05 12.66
C ALA A 72 -16.21 9.63 11.36
N GLU A 73 -17.23 10.37 10.92
CA GLU A 73 -17.93 10.14 9.66
C GLU A 73 -17.01 10.36 8.45
N HIS A 74 -16.23 11.45 8.48
CA HIS A 74 -15.28 11.77 7.43
C HIS A 74 -14.20 10.68 7.31
N LEU A 75 -13.63 10.23 8.43
CA LEU A 75 -12.63 9.18 8.46
C LEU A 75 -13.20 7.83 8.04
N ALA A 76 -14.43 7.48 8.45
CA ALA A 76 -15.10 6.27 7.97
C ALA A 76 -15.26 6.28 6.44
N SER A 77 -15.66 7.42 5.87
CA SER A 77 -15.80 7.61 4.42
C SER A 77 -14.45 7.49 3.69
N GLN A 78 -13.38 8.04 4.26
CA GLN A 78 -12.01 7.89 3.74
C GLN A 78 -11.56 6.43 3.75
N LEU A 79 -11.77 5.70 4.86
CA LEU A 79 -11.41 4.29 4.98
C LEU A 79 -12.19 3.42 3.98
N GLU A 80 -13.49 3.67 3.79
CA GLU A 80 -14.29 2.93 2.81
C GLU A 80 -13.85 3.22 1.38
N ALA A 81 -13.52 4.47 1.06
CA ALA A 81 -13.00 4.83 -0.26
C ALA A 81 -11.69 4.09 -0.54
N ILE A 82 -10.74 4.12 0.41
CA ILE A 82 -9.46 3.40 0.29
C ILE A 82 -9.70 1.89 0.17
N SER A 83 -10.60 1.32 0.98
CA SER A 83 -10.93 -0.11 0.92
C SER A 83 -11.56 -0.53 -0.41
N ARG A 84 -12.48 0.28 -0.96
CA ARG A 84 -13.07 0.02 -2.28
C ARG A 84 -12.05 0.13 -3.38
N GLU A 85 -11.21 1.17 -3.37
CA GLU A 85 -10.20 1.37 -4.41
C GLU A 85 -9.11 0.29 -4.35
N THR A 86 -8.72 -0.18 -3.16
CA THR A 86 -7.75 -1.27 -3.00
C THR A 86 -8.32 -2.63 -3.43
N ALA A 87 -9.61 -2.88 -3.21
CA ALA A 87 -10.29 -4.07 -3.72
C ALA A 87 -10.46 -4.02 -5.25
N ALA A 88 -10.76 -2.84 -5.80
CA ALA A 88 -10.89 -2.62 -7.23
C ALA A 88 -9.54 -2.52 -7.96
N TRP A 89 -8.43 -2.33 -7.23
CA TRP A 89 -7.10 -2.18 -7.81
C TRP A 89 -6.68 -3.40 -8.63
N SER A 90 -7.08 -4.61 -8.21
CA SER A 90 -6.82 -5.87 -8.95
C SER A 90 -7.60 -5.95 -10.26
N LEU A 91 -8.80 -5.37 -10.31
CA LEU A 91 -9.67 -5.35 -11.48
C LEU A 91 -9.27 -4.25 -12.47
N ARG A 92 -8.85 -3.08 -11.98
CA ARG A 92 -8.41 -1.93 -12.79
C ARG A 92 -6.94 -1.99 -13.23
N GLN A 93 -6.26 -3.11 -13.04
CA GLN A 93 -4.90 -3.35 -13.54
C GLN A 93 -4.74 -3.15 -15.06
N TRP A 94 -5.86 -3.06 -15.79
CA TRP A 94 -5.91 -3.13 -17.25
C TRP A 94 -6.43 -1.84 -17.92
N ASP A 95 -6.91 -0.87 -17.14
CA ASP A 95 -7.47 0.38 -17.67
C ASP A 95 -6.39 1.46 -17.79
N ALA A 96 -5.82 1.58 -18.99
CA ALA A 96 -5.04 2.73 -19.38
C ALA A 96 -5.66 3.38 -20.62
N ALA A 97 -6.01 4.66 -20.51
CA ALA A 97 -6.70 5.41 -21.56
C ALA A 97 -5.85 5.72 -22.81
N ALA A 98 -4.55 5.37 -22.82
CA ALA A 98 -3.68 5.53 -23.99
C ALA A 98 -2.92 4.23 -24.35
N PRO A 99 -2.82 3.86 -25.65
CA PRO A 99 -2.19 2.60 -26.08
C PRO A 99 -0.72 2.44 -25.66
N GLY A 100 0.01 3.54 -25.49
CA GLY A 100 1.42 3.55 -25.06
C GLY A 100 1.61 3.40 -23.54
N LEU A 101 0.76 4.07 -22.75
CA LEU A 101 0.80 4.02 -21.27
C LEU A 101 0.33 2.66 -20.73
N GLY A 102 -0.65 2.02 -21.39
CA GLY A 102 -1.17 0.74 -20.97
C GLY A 102 -0.16 -0.41 -20.98
N ARG A 103 0.77 -0.43 -21.93
CA ARG A 103 1.83 -1.45 -21.95
C ARG A 103 2.78 -1.32 -20.77
N TRP A 104 3.21 -0.10 -20.45
CA TRP A 104 4.12 0.15 -19.32
C TRP A 104 3.43 -0.03 -17.98
N GLN A 105 2.15 0.34 -17.87
CA GLN A 105 1.34 0.09 -16.69
C GLN A 105 1.12 -1.40 -16.45
N ARG A 106 0.80 -2.17 -17.49
CA ARG A 106 0.69 -3.64 -17.41
C ARG A 106 2.00 -4.27 -16.96
N ARG A 107 3.13 -3.83 -17.52
CA ARG A 107 4.46 -4.31 -17.13
C ARG A 107 4.79 -3.94 -15.68
N ARG A 108 4.49 -2.71 -15.25
CA ARG A 108 4.65 -2.28 -13.86
C ARG A 108 3.88 -3.17 -12.90
N ILE A 109 2.62 -3.44 -13.19
CA ILE A 109 1.75 -4.27 -12.36
C ILE A 109 2.27 -5.71 -12.27
N GLN A 110 2.66 -6.32 -13.39
CA GLN A 110 3.24 -7.66 -13.40
C GLN A 110 4.46 -7.76 -12.50
N HIS A 111 5.34 -6.75 -12.55
CA HIS A 111 6.53 -6.71 -11.70
C HIS A 111 6.17 -6.46 -10.23
N GLN A 112 5.18 -5.63 -9.91
CA GLN A 112 4.70 -5.40 -8.55
C GLN A 112 4.08 -6.67 -7.93
N GLU A 113 3.29 -7.44 -8.69
CA GLU A 113 2.75 -8.71 -8.21
C GLU A 113 3.83 -9.77 -8.00
N PHE A 114 4.88 -9.74 -8.81
CA PHE A 114 6.05 -10.59 -8.64
C PHE A 114 6.83 -10.19 -7.38
N GLU A 115 7.04 -8.89 -7.14
CA GLU A 115 7.66 -8.38 -5.92
C GLU A 115 6.87 -8.81 -4.67
N ARG A 116 5.55 -8.64 -4.67
CA ARG A 116 4.66 -9.05 -3.57
C ARG A 116 4.82 -10.54 -3.24
N ARG A 117 4.83 -11.39 -4.27
CA ARG A 117 5.01 -12.85 -4.10
C ARG A 117 6.39 -13.19 -3.56
N LEU A 118 7.45 -12.55 -4.07
CA LEU A 118 8.81 -12.74 -3.59
C LEU A 118 8.96 -12.31 -2.12
N LEU A 119 8.36 -11.19 -1.71
CA LEU A 119 8.36 -10.75 -0.32
C LEU A 119 7.68 -11.77 0.60
N ALA A 120 6.50 -12.26 0.21
CA ALA A 120 5.79 -13.29 0.97
C ALA A 120 6.63 -14.57 1.12
N MET A 121 7.25 -15.04 0.03
CA MET A 121 8.15 -16.21 0.07
C MET A 121 9.37 -15.96 0.96
N THR A 122 10.00 -14.79 0.87
CA THR A 122 11.16 -14.42 1.69
C THR A 122 10.78 -14.41 3.17
N GLN A 123 9.65 -13.80 3.51
CA GLN A 123 9.17 -13.73 4.89
C GLN A 123 8.84 -15.13 5.44
N GLU A 124 8.20 -15.98 4.66
CA GLU A 124 7.92 -17.36 5.06
C GLU A 124 9.21 -18.13 5.36
N ARG A 125 10.27 -17.94 4.56
CA ARG A 125 11.57 -18.62 4.75
C ARG A 125 12.32 -18.07 5.95
N LYS A 126 12.22 -16.76 6.22
CA LYS A 126 12.76 -16.15 7.45
C LYS A 126 12.06 -16.68 8.71
N ILE A 127 10.74 -16.87 8.67
CA ILE A 127 9.98 -17.45 9.79
C ILE A 127 10.42 -18.91 10.03
N ARG A 128 10.52 -19.72 8.96
CA ARG A 128 11.01 -21.11 9.08
C ARG A 128 12.45 -21.16 9.60
N LEU A 129 13.32 -20.28 9.14
CA LEU A 129 14.71 -20.17 9.60
C LEU A 129 14.78 -19.88 11.11
N ALA A 130 13.91 -19.01 11.62
CA ALA A 130 13.86 -18.68 13.04
C ALA A 130 13.35 -19.85 13.92
N GLN A 131 12.61 -20.79 13.34
CA GLN A 131 12.07 -21.96 14.04
C GLN A 131 12.94 -23.22 13.87
N ALA A 132 13.81 -23.23 12.86
CA ALA A 132 14.68 -24.36 12.57
C ALA A 132 15.73 -24.54 13.67
N THR A 133 15.88 -25.76 14.18
CA THR A 133 16.87 -26.14 15.19
C THR A 133 18.08 -26.87 14.61
N GLY A 134 17.96 -27.39 13.38
CA GLY A 134 19.04 -28.10 12.70
C GLY A 134 19.99 -27.17 11.94
N LEU A 135 21.30 -27.31 12.16
CA LEU A 135 22.34 -26.47 11.54
C LEU A 135 22.36 -26.56 10.00
N VAL A 136 22.11 -27.75 9.44
CA VAL A 136 22.05 -27.97 7.98
C VAL A 136 20.81 -27.31 7.37
N GLU A 137 19.67 -27.42 8.05
CA GLU A 137 18.41 -26.79 7.63
C GLU A 137 18.53 -25.26 7.68
N GLN A 138 19.09 -24.72 8.76
CA GLN A 138 19.37 -23.29 8.90
C GLN A 138 20.26 -22.76 7.77
N GLN A 139 21.38 -23.43 7.47
CA GLN A 139 22.26 -23.02 6.37
C GLN A 139 21.58 -23.05 5.00
N THR A 140 20.68 -24.02 4.78
CA THR A 140 19.93 -24.14 3.53
C THR A 140 18.91 -23.00 3.39
N LEU A 141 18.12 -22.76 4.43
CA LEU A 141 17.13 -21.67 4.48
C LEU A 141 17.79 -20.29 4.36
N GLN A 142 18.98 -20.10 4.94
CA GLN A 142 19.72 -18.85 4.84
C GLN A 142 20.15 -18.55 3.40
N LYS A 143 20.70 -19.55 2.69
CA LYS A 143 21.04 -19.42 1.26
C LYS A 143 19.80 -19.14 0.41
N GLU A 144 18.66 -19.77 0.70
CA GLU A 144 17.41 -19.49 0.00
C GLU A 144 16.95 -18.04 0.21
N VAL A 145 17.01 -17.54 1.45
CA VAL A 145 16.68 -16.14 1.76
C VAL A 145 17.57 -15.18 0.97
N GLU A 146 18.89 -15.39 0.94
CA GLU A 146 19.82 -14.57 0.16
C GLU A 146 19.49 -14.57 -1.34
N ILE A 147 19.16 -15.74 -1.91
CA ILE A 147 18.74 -15.85 -3.31
C ILE A 147 17.45 -15.06 -3.56
N TYR A 148 16.47 -15.14 -2.66
CA TYR A 148 15.22 -14.39 -2.80
C TYR A 148 15.44 -12.88 -2.67
N GLU A 149 16.28 -12.44 -1.74
CA GLU A 149 16.65 -11.02 -1.58
C GLU A 149 17.37 -10.48 -2.83
N GLY A 150 18.28 -11.25 -3.43
CA GLY A 150 18.93 -10.87 -4.70
C GLY A 150 17.96 -10.82 -5.89
N ARG A 151 16.93 -11.67 -5.92
CA ARG A 151 15.84 -11.59 -6.91
C ARG A 151 14.96 -10.37 -6.67
N LEU A 152 14.66 -10.06 -5.41
CA LEU A 152 13.87 -8.91 -5.01
C LEU A 152 14.55 -7.59 -5.42
N ALA A 153 15.86 -7.46 -5.17
CA ALA A 153 16.64 -6.29 -5.58
C ALA A 153 16.58 -6.05 -7.10
N ARG A 154 16.73 -7.11 -7.90
CA ARG A 154 16.60 -7.02 -9.36
C ARG A 154 15.18 -6.64 -9.81
N CYS A 155 14.17 -7.16 -9.14
CA CYS A 155 12.77 -6.82 -9.41
C CYS A 155 12.50 -5.32 -9.15
N ARG A 156 12.96 -4.81 -8.00
CA ARG A 156 12.85 -3.38 -7.64
C ARG A 156 13.56 -2.47 -8.63
N HIS A 157 14.77 -2.84 -9.05
CA HIS A 157 15.49 -2.07 -10.07
C HIS A 157 14.77 -2.05 -11.43
N ALA A 158 14.12 -3.15 -11.81
CA ALA A 158 13.29 -3.18 -13.02
C ALA A 158 12.03 -2.30 -12.87
N LEU A 159 11.41 -2.29 -11.70
CA LEU A 159 10.26 -1.42 -11.39
C LEU A 159 10.64 0.05 -11.49
N GLU A 160 11.76 0.45 -10.89
CA GLU A 160 12.28 1.82 -10.96
C GLU A 160 12.47 2.29 -12.40
N LYS A 161 13.02 1.43 -13.28
CA LYS A 161 13.14 1.73 -14.72
C LYS A 161 11.78 1.95 -15.38
N ILE A 162 10.78 1.13 -15.07
CA ILE A 162 9.43 1.26 -15.61
C ILE A 162 8.78 2.57 -15.11
N GLU A 163 8.96 2.92 -13.84
CA GLU A 163 8.44 4.15 -13.25
C GLU A 163 9.09 5.40 -13.87
N ASN A 164 10.39 5.36 -14.14
CA ASN A 164 11.10 6.44 -14.85
C ASN A 164 10.57 6.65 -16.28
N VAL A 165 10.24 5.58 -17.01
CA VAL A 165 9.63 5.70 -18.34
C VAL A 165 8.21 6.27 -18.24
N LEU A 166 7.42 5.81 -17.27
CA LEU A 166 6.08 6.34 -17.05
C LEU A 166 6.11 7.83 -16.69
N ALA A 167 6.99 8.25 -15.78
CA ALA A 167 7.15 9.65 -15.38
C ALA A 167 7.51 10.59 -16.55
N ARG A 168 8.25 10.09 -17.54
CA ARG A 168 8.58 10.83 -18.77
C ARG A 168 7.41 10.92 -19.75
N LEU A 169 6.55 9.90 -19.79
CA LEU A 169 5.38 9.84 -20.68
C LEU A 169 4.17 10.62 -20.13
N THR A 170 4.14 10.91 -18.83
CA THR A 170 3.06 11.63 -18.15
C THR A 170 3.36 13.12 -17.91
N ARG A 171 4.54 13.59 -18.31
CA ARG A 171 4.95 15.01 -18.22
C ARG A 171 4.63 15.72 -19.52
#